data_AF-A0A7S2UBP2-F1
#
_entry.id   AF-A0A7S2UBP2-F1
#
_cell.length_a   1.000
_cell.length_b   1.000
_cell.length_c   1.000
_cell.angle_alpha   90.00
_cell.angle_beta   90.00
_cell.angle_gamma   90.00
#
_symmetry.space_group_name_H-M   'P 1'
#
loop_
_entity.id
_entity.type
_entity.pdbx_description
1 polymer ?
#
loop_
_entity_poly.entity_id
_entity_poly.type
_entity_poly.pdbx_seq_one_letter_code
_entity_poly.pdbx_strand_id
1 'polypeptide(L)'
;RSEGSSSVKLPAVLIIVVLLIWGWNTMYSFETPTALASLPSVLVQGIDDKDPHLSCQDGITYRQAGLPPIKDRKHIPRLLQARGFTDGAEIGVKYGRHAHIILSQWASCKSFRLIDLWQEQENYIDGSNANNVQQDQRFEGAKSMLAQWKDKTTFLRMLSTEAAKTIPAQSLDYIY
;
A
#
# COMPACT_ATOMS: atom_id res chain seq x y z
N ARG A 1 28.57 47.50 -60.01
CA ARG A 1 27.11 47.36 -60.14
C ARG A 1 26.72 46.25 -59.17
N SER A 2 26.62 46.59 -57.88
CA SER A 2 25.35 46.79 -57.14
C SER A 2 24.60 45.47 -57.00
N GLU A 3 24.68 44.77 -55.86
CA GLU A 3 23.72 44.78 -54.73
C GLU A 3 23.24 43.31 -54.58
N GLY A 4 22.92 42.75 -53.42
CA GLY A 4 22.82 43.28 -52.07
C GLY A 4 22.87 42.13 -51.06
N SER A 5 23.44 42.44 -49.89
CA SER A 5 23.47 41.58 -48.71
C SER A 5 22.13 41.69 -47.99
N SER A 6 21.33 40.62 -48.03
CA SER A 6 20.09 40.51 -47.24
C SER A 6 20.42 39.92 -45.87
N SER A 7 20.54 40.80 -44.88
CA SER A 7 20.65 40.44 -43.46
C SER A 7 19.30 39.92 -42.95
N VAL A 8 19.22 38.61 -42.70
CA VAL A 8 18.06 37.98 -42.06
C VAL A 8 18.11 38.30 -40.56
N LYS A 9 17.28 39.25 -40.14
CA LYS A 9 17.05 39.54 -38.71
C LYS A 9 16.08 38.49 -38.16
N LEU A 10 16.59 37.54 -37.39
CA LEU A 10 15.77 36.63 -36.59
C LEU A 10 15.03 37.42 -35.50
N PRO A 11 13.72 37.21 -35.30
CA PRO A 11 12.98 37.88 -34.24
C PRO A 11 13.47 37.41 -32.86
N ALA A 12 13.69 38.37 -31.95
CA ALA A 12 14.23 38.17 -30.59
C ALA A 12 13.47 37.14 -29.74
N VAL A 13 12.26 36.76 -30.12
CA VAL A 13 11.44 35.75 -29.44
C VAL A 13 12.03 34.33 -29.56
N LEU A 14 12.74 34.01 -30.65
CA LEU A 14 13.30 32.66 -30.85
C LEU A 14 14.55 32.39 -29.97
N ILE A 15 15.31 33.45 -29.62
CA ILE A 15 16.53 33.33 -28.80
C ILE A 15 16.18 33.00 -27.34
N ILE A 16 15.05 33.49 -26.85
CA ILE A 16 14.60 33.25 -25.46
C ILE A 16 14.19 31.78 -25.25
N VAL A 17 13.60 31.13 -26.27
CA VAL A 17 13.19 29.71 -26.16
C VAL A 17 14.41 28.77 -26.12
N VAL A 18 15.48 29.06 -26.86
CA VAL A 18 16.69 28.21 -26.86
C VAL A 18 17.47 28.32 -25.54
N LEU A 19 17.50 29.49 -24.90
CA LEU A 19 18.17 29.67 -23.61
C LEU A 19 17.39 29.06 -22.42
N LEU A 20 16.08 28.92 -22.53
CA LEU A 20 15.27 28.21 -21.50
C LEU A 20 15.39 26.69 -21.59
N ILE A 21 15.72 26.14 -22.77
CA ILE A 21 15.94 24.68 -22.94
C ILE A 21 17.34 24.27 -22.47
N TRP A 22 18.35 25.14 -22.58
CA TRP A 22 19.69 24.89 -22.05
C TRP A 22 19.85 25.22 -20.56
N GLY A 23 18.99 26.08 -20.00
CA GLY A 23 18.98 26.43 -18.57
C GLY A 23 18.30 25.40 -17.66
N TRP A 24 17.53 24.45 -18.20
CA TRP A 24 16.86 23.41 -17.40
C TRP A 24 17.70 22.12 -17.24
N ASN A 25 18.73 21.93 -18.07
CA ASN A 25 19.55 20.73 -18.07
C ASN A 25 20.78 20.79 -17.13
N THR A 26 20.89 21.84 -16.31
CA THR A 26 22.02 22.08 -15.40
C THR A 26 21.62 22.20 -13.94
N MET A 27 20.48 21.61 -13.55
CA MET A 27 20.00 21.62 -12.16
C MET A 27 19.44 20.26 -11.70
N TYR A 28 20.03 19.16 -12.16
CA TYR A 28 19.86 17.84 -11.54
C TYR A 28 21.18 17.06 -11.64
N SER A 29 22.19 17.51 -10.89
CA SER A 29 23.25 16.60 -10.46
C SER A 29 22.66 15.67 -9.41
N PHE A 30 22.24 14.48 -9.82
CA PHE A 30 21.97 13.37 -8.91
C PHE A 30 23.31 12.93 -8.32
N GLU A 31 23.62 13.41 -7.12
CA GLU A 31 24.64 12.79 -6.28
C GLU A 31 24.12 11.44 -5.82
N THR A 32 24.82 10.37 -6.18
CA THR A 32 24.57 9.02 -5.66
C THR A 32 25.09 8.94 -4.22
N PRO A 33 24.26 8.60 -3.22
CA PRO A 33 24.76 8.30 -1.88
C PRO A 33 25.39 6.90 -1.90
N THR A 34 26.71 6.88 -2.05
CA THR A 34 27.52 5.68 -1.78
C THR A 34 27.78 5.64 -0.28
N ALA A 35 26.91 4.97 0.48
CA ALA A 35 27.21 4.61 1.87
C ALA A 35 26.32 3.44 2.35
N LEU A 36 26.79 2.22 2.12
CA LEU A 36 26.43 1.07 2.96
C LEU A 36 27.08 1.30 4.34
N ALA A 37 26.39 2.02 5.21
CA ALA A 37 26.74 2.10 6.61
C ALA A 37 26.22 0.83 7.30
N SER A 38 27.14 -0.04 7.72
CA SER A 38 26.86 -1.15 8.62
C SER A 38 26.29 -0.62 9.94
N LEU A 39 25.03 -0.94 10.24
CA LEU A 39 24.45 -0.63 11.54
C LEU A 39 25.10 -1.50 12.63
N PRO A 40 25.45 -0.94 13.79
CA PRO A 40 25.93 -1.72 14.92
C PRO A 40 24.77 -2.54 15.52
N SER A 41 25.04 -3.82 15.76
CA SER A 41 24.19 -4.70 16.54
C SER A 41 24.06 -4.18 17.97
N VAL A 42 22.91 -3.62 18.30
CA VAL A 42 22.56 -3.26 19.68
C VAL A 42 22.38 -4.55 20.47
N LEU A 43 23.33 -4.82 21.36
CA LEU A 43 23.24 -5.90 22.34
C LEU A 43 22.26 -5.44 23.44
N VAL A 44 21.01 -5.90 23.37
CA VAL A 44 20.05 -5.69 24.46
C VAL A 44 20.45 -6.61 25.61
N GLN A 45 20.98 -6.02 26.69
CA GLN A 45 21.25 -6.72 27.94
C GLN A 45 19.93 -7.11 28.63
N GLY A 46 19.99 -8.25 29.32
CA GLY A 46 18.86 -9.11 29.68
C GLY A 46 17.76 -8.48 30.53
N ILE A 47 16.54 -8.94 30.27
CA ILE A 47 15.35 -8.68 31.08
C ILE A 47 15.29 -9.73 32.20
N ASP A 48 15.06 -9.24 33.41
CA ASP A 48 15.02 -9.93 34.71
C ASP A 48 13.87 -10.96 34.81
N ASP A 49 14.19 -12.15 35.34
CA ASP A 49 13.47 -13.44 35.27
C ASP A 49 12.27 -13.59 36.24
N LYS A 50 11.42 -12.56 36.42
CA LYS A 50 10.29 -12.64 37.37
C LYS A 50 8.89 -12.30 36.83
N ASP A 51 8.65 -12.40 35.52
CA ASP A 51 7.30 -12.35 34.95
C ASP A 51 6.80 -13.76 34.57
N PRO A 52 5.69 -14.27 35.15
CA PRO A 52 5.20 -15.64 34.91
C PRO A 52 4.52 -15.83 33.54
N HIS A 53 4.69 -14.93 32.56
CA HIS A 53 4.14 -15.07 31.23
C HIS A 53 5.18 -15.43 30.16
N LEU A 54 5.07 -16.68 29.70
CA LEU A 54 5.63 -17.27 28.48
C LEU A 54 7.15 -17.53 28.46
N SER A 55 7.54 -18.65 29.06
CA SER A 55 8.73 -19.37 28.64
C SER A 55 8.57 -19.78 27.17
N CYS A 56 9.40 -19.20 26.30
CA CYS A 56 9.62 -19.65 24.93
C CYS A 56 9.93 -21.14 24.92
N GLN A 57 9.22 -21.92 24.09
CA GLN A 57 9.49 -23.35 23.95
C GLN A 57 10.87 -23.55 23.29
N ASP A 58 11.75 -24.27 23.97
CA ASP A 58 13.07 -24.62 23.46
C ASP A 58 12.96 -25.41 22.15
N GLY A 59 13.71 -24.98 21.12
CA GLY A 59 13.86 -25.71 19.86
C GLY A 59 13.24 -25.05 18.62
N ILE A 60 12.56 -23.90 18.73
CA ILE A 60 12.11 -23.14 17.56
C ILE A 60 13.06 -21.95 17.30
N THR A 61 13.89 -22.07 16.27
CA THR A 61 14.68 -20.95 15.74
C THR A 61 13.77 -19.96 15.01
N TYR A 62 13.26 -18.98 15.75
CA TYR A 62 12.71 -17.78 15.12
C TYR A 62 13.86 -16.94 14.56
N ARG A 63 13.86 -16.64 13.24
CA ARG A 63 14.73 -15.58 12.71
C ARG A 63 14.52 -14.32 13.56
N GLN A 64 15.60 -13.69 14.01
CA GLN A 64 15.65 -12.59 14.99
C GLN A 64 14.82 -11.31 14.67
N ALA A 65 13.92 -11.32 13.69
CA ALA A 65 12.97 -10.23 13.42
C ALA A 65 11.63 -10.72 12.82
N GLY A 66 11.16 -11.92 13.18
CA GLY A 66 9.90 -12.47 12.67
C GLY A 66 8.65 -12.01 13.44
N LEU A 67 7.49 -11.96 12.78
CA LEU A 67 6.20 -11.93 13.50
C LEU A 67 6.03 -13.27 14.24
N PRO A 68 5.48 -13.29 15.47
CA PRO A 68 5.09 -14.55 16.09
C PRO A 68 4.06 -15.26 15.19
N PRO A 69 4.05 -16.61 15.14
CA PRO A 69 3.09 -17.34 14.34
C PRO A 69 1.65 -16.95 14.69
N ILE A 70 0.94 -16.38 13.71
CA ILE A 70 -0.45 -15.98 13.87
C ILE A 70 -1.32 -17.23 13.69
N LYS A 71 -1.81 -17.79 14.81
CA LYS A 71 -2.59 -19.04 14.80
C LYS A 71 -3.99 -18.90 14.17
N ASP A 72 -4.60 -17.73 14.29
CA ASP A 72 -5.93 -17.42 13.77
C ASP A 72 -5.90 -16.01 13.18
N ARG A 73 -6.49 -15.82 11.99
CA ARG A 73 -6.65 -14.51 11.35
C ARG A 73 -7.32 -13.47 12.24
N LYS A 74 -8.13 -13.88 13.23
CA LYS A 74 -8.72 -12.99 14.24
C LYS A 74 -7.68 -12.28 15.12
N HIS A 75 -6.44 -12.74 15.14
CA HIS A 75 -5.34 -12.11 15.89
C HIS A 75 -4.58 -11.07 15.07
N ILE A 76 -4.75 -11.04 13.75
CA ILE A 76 -4.13 -10.03 12.87
C ILE A 76 -4.41 -8.60 13.36
N PRO A 77 -5.64 -8.20 13.70
CA PRO A 77 -5.93 -6.79 13.99
C PRO A 77 -5.15 -6.26 15.21
N ARG A 78 -4.97 -7.10 16.23
CA ARG A 78 -4.16 -6.77 17.42
C ARG A 78 -2.70 -6.60 17.07
N LEU A 79 -2.19 -7.40 16.13
CA LEU A 79 -0.83 -7.25 15.63
C LEU A 79 -0.66 -5.94 14.86
N LEU A 80 -1.61 -5.59 13.98
CA LEU A 80 -1.57 -4.31 13.25
C LEU A 80 -1.56 -3.13 14.23
N GLN A 81 -2.43 -3.18 15.24
CA GLN A 81 -2.49 -2.18 16.29
C GLN A 81 -1.18 -2.08 17.08
N ALA A 82 -0.61 -3.22 17.50
CA ALA A 82 0.63 -3.26 18.28
C ALA A 82 1.85 -2.80 17.48
N ARG A 83 1.83 -2.95 16.15
CA ARG A 83 2.88 -2.46 15.25
C ARG A 83 2.71 -1.00 14.84
N GLY A 84 1.63 -0.34 15.27
CA GLY A 84 1.35 1.05 14.91
C GLY A 84 1.01 1.23 13.43
N PHE A 85 0.55 0.18 12.76
CA PHE A 85 0.12 0.25 11.37
C PHE A 85 -1.15 1.09 11.24
N THR A 86 -1.32 1.75 10.11
CA THR A 86 -2.43 2.66 9.86
C THR A 86 -3.09 2.50 8.49
N ASP A 87 -2.43 1.92 7.50
CA ASP A 87 -2.90 1.98 6.10
C ASP A 87 -2.84 0.60 5.43
N GLY A 88 -4.01 0.04 5.12
CA GLY A 88 -4.11 -1.33 4.63
C GLY A 88 -4.96 -1.56 3.39
N ALA A 89 -4.89 -2.76 2.87
CA ALA A 89 -5.81 -3.28 1.85
C ALA A 89 -6.22 -4.73 2.15
N GLU A 90 -7.46 -5.08 1.77
CA GLU A 90 -7.96 -6.46 1.70
C GLU A 90 -8.34 -6.76 0.25
N ILE A 91 -7.83 -7.88 -0.28
CA ILE A 91 -8.10 -8.38 -1.62
C ILE A 91 -9.03 -9.59 -1.51
N GLY A 92 -10.21 -9.52 -2.13
CA GLY A 92 -11.24 -10.56 -2.04
C GLY A 92 -12.14 -10.40 -0.81
N VAL A 93 -12.81 -9.25 -0.73
CA VAL A 93 -13.61 -8.82 0.42
C VAL A 93 -14.92 -9.59 0.57
N LYS A 94 -15.54 -10.01 -0.54
CA LYS A 94 -16.83 -10.71 -0.61
C LYS A 94 -17.95 -9.99 0.16
N TYR A 95 -18.24 -10.41 1.40
CA TYR A 95 -19.28 -9.84 2.27
C TYR A 95 -18.75 -8.83 3.30
N GLY A 96 -17.45 -8.53 3.32
CA GLY A 96 -16.84 -7.60 4.28
C GLY A 96 -16.68 -8.14 5.70
N ARG A 97 -16.91 -9.44 5.93
CA ARG A 97 -16.84 -10.04 7.28
C ARG A 97 -15.45 -9.99 7.90
N HIS A 98 -14.41 -10.18 7.09
CA HIS A 98 -13.04 -10.15 7.62
C HIS A 98 -12.60 -8.71 7.88
N ALA A 99 -12.82 -7.81 6.92
CA ALA A 99 -12.68 -6.37 7.11
C ALA A 99 -13.37 -5.85 8.38
N HIS A 100 -14.59 -6.30 8.68
CA HIS A 100 -15.29 -5.93 9.91
C HIS A 100 -14.53 -6.38 11.16
N ILE A 101 -14.01 -7.61 11.20
CA ILE A 101 -13.19 -8.10 12.31
C ILE A 101 -11.92 -7.25 12.44
N ILE A 102 -11.27 -6.93 11.33
CA ILE A 102 -10.07 -6.09 11.31
C ILE A 102 -10.36 -4.71 11.90
N LEU A 103 -11.31 -3.97 11.31
CA LEU A 103 -11.61 -2.60 11.71
C LEU A 103 -12.20 -2.48 13.12
N SER A 104 -12.83 -3.55 13.64
CA SER A 104 -13.32 -3.57 15.02
C SER A 104 -12.22 -3.58 16.09
N GLN A 105 -10.99 -3.91 15.72
CA GLN A 105 -9.86 -4.06 16.66
C GLN A 105 -8.60 -3.29 16.23
N TRP A 106 -8.56 -2.75 15.01
CA TRP A 106 -7.48 -1.93 14.49
C TRP A 106 -7.80 -0.44 14.61
N ALA A 107 -7.80 0.07 15.85
CA ALA A 107 -8.20 1.44 16.16
C ALA A 107 -7.30 2.51 15.48
N SER A 108 -6.01 2.20 15.27
CA SER A 108 -5.07 3.08 14.58
C SER A 108 -5.28 3.16 13.07
N CYS A 109 -6.17 2.34 12.48
CA CYS A 109 -6.47 2.39 11.06
C CYS A 109 -6.91 3.79 10.61
N LYS A 110 -6.27 4.32 9.57
CA LYS A 110 -6.57 5.59 8.90
C LYS A 110 -7.20 5.35 7.54
N SER A 111 -6.68 4.40 6.76
CA SER A 111 -7.20 4.04 5.46
C SER A 111 -7.24 2.53 5.27
N PHE A 112 -8.35 2.02 4.76
CA PHE A 112 -8.50 0.60 4.43
C PHE A 112 -9.18 0.41 3.08
N ARG A 113 -8.42 -0.12 2.11
CA ARG A 113 -8.87 -0.34 0.73
C ARG A 113 -9.49 -1.73 0.61
N LEU A 114 -10.74 -1.77 0.17
CA LEU A 114 -11.54 -2.98 0.05
C LEU A 114 -11.67 -3.33 -1.42
N ILE A 115 -10.85 -4.27 -1.88
CA ILE A 115 -10.67 -4.58 -3.30
C ILE A 115 -11.33 -5.93 -3.60
N ASP A 116 -12.34 -5.90 -4.46
CA ASP A 116 -13.00 -7.10 -4.96
C ASP A 116 -13.63 -6.77 -6.31
N LEU A 117 -13.76 -7.76 -7.18
CA LEU A 117 -14.44 -7.54 -8.45
C LEU A 117 -15.96 -7.40 -8.26
N TRP A 118 -16.54 -8.12 -7.30
CA TRP A 118 -17.99 -8.29 -7.14
C TRP A 118 -18.70 -8.47 -8.48
N GLN A 119 -18.19 -9.36 -9.33
CA GLN A 119 -18.81 -9.68 -10.61
C GLN A 119 -18.64 -11.17 -10.87
N GLU A 120 -19.55 -11.73 -11.63
CA GLU A 120 -19.38 -13.05 -12.20
C GLU A 120 -18.23 -13.04 -13.21
N GLN A 121 -17.42 -14.08 -13.19
CA GLN A 121 -16.29 -14.29 -14.10
C GLN A 121 -16.47 -15.58 -14.90
N GLU A 122 -16.56 -15.49 -16.23
CA GLU A 122 -16.82 -16.66 -17.09
C GLU A 122 -15.78 -17.77 -16.94
N ASN A 123 -14.51 -17.42 -16.71
CA ASN A 123 -13.38 -18.35 -16.65
C ASN A 123 -12.91 -18.66 -15.22
N TYR A 124 -13.74 -18.40 -14.20
CA TYR A 124 -13.38 -18.61 -12.80
C TYR A 124 -14.31 -19.62 -12.14
N ILE A 125 -13.82 -20.84 -11.91
CA ILE A 125 -14.61 -21.91 -11.31
C ILE A 125 -14.28 -21.97 -9.81
N ASP A 126 -14.97 -21.15 -9.03
CA ASP A 126 -14.88 -21.11 -7.56
C ASP A 126 -16.27 -20.98 -6.94
N GLY A 127 -16.46 -21.51 -5.72
CA GLY A 127 -17.73 -21.41 -4.99
C GLY A 127 -18.15 -19.97 -4.65
N SER A 128 -17.25 -18.99 -4.78
CA SER A 128 -17.52 -17.56 -4.63
C SER A 128 -17.81 -16.86 -5.95
N ASN A 129 -17.68 -17.51 -7.11
CA ASN A 129 -18.08 -16.94 -8.39
C ASN A 129 -19.60 -17.08 -8.58
N ALA A 130 -20.36 -16.25 -7.88
CA ALA A 130 -21.80 -16.23 -8.01
C ALA A 130 -22.23 -15.33 -9.18
N ASN A 131 -23.48 -15.50 -9.61
CA ASN A 131 -24.07 -14.63 -10.61
C ASN A 131 -24.07 -13.15 -10.17
N ASN A 132 -24.19 -12.24 -11.13
CA ASN A 132 -24.10 -10.80 -10.87
C ASN A 132 -25.11 -10.29 -9.82
N VAL A 133 -26.33 -10.86 -9.77
CA VAL A 133 -27.32 -10.49 -8.75
C VAL A 133 -26.80 -10.78 -7.33
N GLN A 134 -26.22 -11.95 -7.11
CA GLN A 134 -25.63 -12.30 -5.81
C GLN A 134 -24.37 -11.47 -5.52
N GLN A 135 -23.61 -11.10 -6.55
CA GLN A 135 -22.43 -10.25 -6.39
C GLN A 135 -22.81 -8.80 -6.01
N ASP A 136 -23.87 -8.25 -6.60
CA ASP A 136 -24.42 -6.96 -6.19
C ASP A 136 -24.91 -7.00 -4.75
N GLN A 137 -25.62 -8.06 -4.34
CA GLN A 137 -26.04 -8.26 -2.95
C GLN A 137 -24.84 -8.33 -1.98
N ARG A 138 -23.73 -8.97 -2.40
CA ARG A 138 -22.49 -9.01 -1.62
C ARG A 138 -21.86 -7.63 -1.48
N PHE A 139 -21.81 -6.86 -2.56
CA PHE A 139 -21.26 -5.51 -2.55
C PHE A 139 -22.07 -4.58 -1.65
N GLU A 140 -23.39 -4.56 -1.79
CA GLU A 140 -24.27 -3.76 -0.91
C GLU A 140 -24.19 -4.23 0.54
N GLY A 141 -24.13 -5.55 0.77
CA GLY A 141 -23.95 -6.13 2.10
C GLY A 141 -22.62 -5.71 2.75
N ALA A 142 -21.53 -5.71 2.00
CA ALA A 142 -20.22 -5.27 2.48
C ALA A 142 -20.22 -3.78 2.84
N LYS A 143 -20.81 -2.92 1.99
CA LYS A 143 -20.98 -1.49 2.28
C LYS A 143 -21.81 -1.26 3.55
N SER A 144 -22.92 -1.95 3.68
CA SER A 144 -23.79 -1.85 4.87
C SER A 144 -23.05 -2.29 6.15
N MET A 145 -22.36 -3.43 6.10
CA MET A 145 -21.61 -3.97 7.24
C MET A 145 -20.50 -3.03 7.73
N LEU A 146 -19.87 -2.30 6.81
CA LEU A 146 -18.72 -1.44 7.10
C LEU A 146 -19.08 0.05 7.20
N ALA A 147 -20.38 0.38 7.16
CA ALA A 147 -20.86 1.76 7.13
C ALA A 147 -20.37 2.62 8.31
N GLN A 148 -20.15 2.01 9.48
CA GLN A 148 -19.61 2.70 10.65
C GLN A 148 -18.15 3.18 10.47
N TRP A 149 -17.40 2.60 9.53
CA TRP A 149 -16.04 3.00 9.17
C TRP A 149 -15.95 3.68 7.80
N LYS A 150 -17.04 4.24 7.30
CA LYS A 150 -17.10 4.89 5.98
C LYS A 150 -15.99 5.93 5.74
N ASP A 151 -15.55 6.60 6.80
CA ASP A 151 -14.50 7.63 6.73
C ASP A 151 -13.08 7.05 6.65
N LYS A 152 -12.93 5.73 6.81
CA LYS A 152 -11.67 4.98 6.72
C LYS A 152 -11.64 4.04 5.51
N THR A 153 -12.81 3.57 5.06
CA THR A 153 -12.91 2.53 4.03
C THR A 153 -13.08 3.11 2.63
N THR A 154 -12.30 2.59 1.67
CA THR A 154 -12.47 2.88 0.24
C THR A 154 -12.76 1.59 -0.51
N PHE A 155 -13.93 1.49 -1.14
CA PHE A 155 -14.32 0.32 -1.93
C PHE A 155 -13.83 0.45 -3.38
N LEU A 156 -13.13 -0.57 -3.87
CA LEU A 156 -12.60 -0.65 -5.22
C LEU A 156 -13.20 -1.87 -5.92
N ARG A 157 -14.32 -1.67 -6.62
CA ARG A 157 -15.03 -2.71 -7.38
C ARG A 157 -14.35 -2.95 -8.73
N MET A 158 -13.22 -3.66 -8.72
CA MET A 158 -12.36 -3.89 -9.88
C MET A 158 -11.39 -5.05 -9.64
N LEU A 159 -10.68 -5.49 -10.68
CA LEU A 159 -9.57 -6.45 -10.53
C LEU A 159 -8.45 -5.86 -9.67
N SER A 160 -7.82 -6.69 -8.84
CA SER A 160 -6.72 -6.28 -7.97
C SER A 160 -5.52 -5.73 -8.76
N THR A 161 -5.27 -6.24 -9.97
CA THR A 161 -4.23 -5.74 -10.88
C THR A 161 -4.49 -4.31 -11.34
N GLU A 162 -5.75 -3.91 -11.49
CA GLU A 162 -6.12 -2.54 -11.82
C GLU A 162 -6.08 -1.65 -10.58
N ALA A 163 -6.59 -2.15 -9.44
CA ALA A 163 -6.52 -1.44 -8.17
C ALA A 163 -5.07 -1.09 -7.80
N ALA A 164 -4.14 -2.03 -7.97
CA ALA A 164 -2.72 -1.84 -7.67
C ALA A 164 -2.08 -0.68 -8.45
N LYS A 165 -2.53 -0.38 -9.68
CA LYS A 165 -2.02 0.75 -10.47
C LYS A 165 -2.41 2.11 -9.87
N THR A 166 -3.49 2.15 -9.09
CA THR A 166 -4.02 3.37 -8.47
C THR A 166 -3.50 3.61 -7.05
N ILE A 167 -2.88 2.60 -6.44
CA ILE A 167 -2.37 2.67 -5.07
C ILE A 167 -0.91 3.10 -5.13
N PRO A 168 -0.51 4.22 -4.48
CA PRO A 168 0.87 4.67 -4.50
C PRO A 168 1.82 3.62 -3.91
N ALA A 169 3.00 3.49 -4.50
CA ALA A 169 4.03 2.60 -3.99
C ALA A 169 4.36 2.93 -2.52
N GLN A 170 4.58 1.90 -1.70
CA GLN A 170 4.93 2.02 -0.27
C GLN A 170 3.90 2.79 0.59
N SER A 171 2.68 3.00 0.11
CA SER A 171 1.61 3.67 0.87
C SER A 171 0.83 2.77 1.82
N LEU A 172 1.03 1.44 1.74
CA LEU A 172 0.38 0.46 2.60
C LEU A 172 1.41 -0.17 3.54
N ASP A 173 1.05 -0.31 4.80
CA ASP A 173 1.80 -1.08 5.79
C ASP A 173 1.19 -2.47 6.04
N TYR A 174 -0.02 -2.73 5.53
CA TYR A 174 -0.70 -4.01 5.63
C TYR A 174 -1.43 -4.41 4.35
N ILE A 175 -1.32 -5.67 3.94
CA ILE A 175 -2.08 -6.26 2.84
C ILE A 175 -2.56 -7.64 3.27
N TYR A 176 -3.84 -7.93 3.04
CA TYR A 176 -4.47 -9.25 3.21
C TYR A 176 -4.97 -9.79 1.89
#